data_AF-A0A6C0DRX6-F1
#
_entry.id   AF-A0A6C0DRX6-F1
#
_cell.length_a   1.000
_cell.length_b   1.000
_cell.length_c   1.000
_cell.angle_alpha   90.00
_cell.angle_beta   90.00
_cell.angle_gamma   90.00
#
_symmetry.space_group_name_H-M   'P 1'
#
loop_
_entity.id
_entity.type
_entity.pdbx_description
1 polymer ?
#
loop_
_entity_poly.entity_id
_entity_poly.type
_entity_poly.pdbx_seq_one_letter_code
_entity_poly.pdbx_strand_id
1 'polypeptide(L)'
;MSIPMFNLASLMKKIEANSITVEPAPLVEPKKTPSNRCECSGCKAKLNLADITCKCGARYCSKHRYPEDHKCTFDYKAVSQALLTAAMPKVEAAKMERI
;
A
#
# COMPACT_ATOMS: atom_id res chain seq x y z
N MET A 1 -31.43 35.20 -6.34
CA MET A 1 -31.55 33.78 -5.95
C MET A 1 -30.67 33.57 -4.72
N SER A 2 -31.29 33.57 -3.55
CA SER A 2 -30.60 33.63 -2.25
C SER A 2 -30.17 32.23 -1.81
N ILE A 3 -28.86 31.99 -1.74
CA ILE A 3 -28.28 30.72 -1.28
C ILE A 3 -28.44 30.66 0.25
N PRO A 4 -29.01 29.57 0.82
CA PRO A 4 -29.19 29.48 2.26
C PRO A 4 -27.83 29.36 2.96
N MET A 5 -27.61 30.23 3.94
CA MET A 5 -26.44 30.20 4.82
C MET A 5 -26.50 28.91 5.66
N PHE A 6 -25.75 27.89 5.25
CA PHE A 6 -25.56 26.68 6.05
C PHE A 6 -25.04 27.10 7.43
N ASN A 7 -25.85 26.84 8.45
CA ASN A 7 -25.68 27.39 9.78
C ASN A 7 -24.46 26.77 10.48
N LEU A 8 -23.44 27.61 10.72
CA LEU A 8 -22.16 27.24 11.33
C LEU A 8 -22.33 26.57 12.72
N ALA A 9 -23.41 26.87 13.44
CA ALA A 9 -23.71 26.23 14.72
C ALA A 9 -24.01 24.72 14.59
N SER A 10 -24.51 24.28 13.43
CA SER A 10 -24.75 22.85 13.17
C SER A 10 -23.46 22.08 12.89
N LEU A 11 -22.43 22.76 12.35
CA LEU A 11 -21.14 22.16 12.04
C LEU A 11 -20.32 21.89 13.31
N MET A 12 -20.41 22.76 14.32
CA MET A 12 -19.65 22.62 15.57
C MET A 12 -20.12 21.44 16.42
N LYS A 13 -21.42 21.11 16.40
CA LYS A 13 -22.00 20.01 17.18
C LYS A 13 -21.61 18.61 16.70
N LYS A 14 -21.09 18.50 15.47
CA LYS A 14 -20.68 17.22 14.86
C LYS A 14 -19.24 16.82 15.22
N ILE A 15 -18.46 17.75 15.76
CA ILE A 15 -17.06 17.52 16.17
C ILE A 15 -17.00 16.89 17.57
N GLU A 16 -17.94 17.22 18.47
CA GLU A 16 -17.94 16.75 19.86
C GLU A 16 -18.36 15.28 20.03
N ALA A 17 -19.03 14.69 19.03
CA ALA A 17 -19.57 13.33 19.10
C ALA A 17 -18.66 12.23 18.54
N ASN A 18 -17.48 12.57 18.01
CA ASN A 18 -16.54 11.60 17.44
C ASN A 18 -15.25 11.55 18.25
N SER A 19 -15.39 11.24 19.54
CA SER A 19 -14.28 10.94 20.45
C SER A 19 -13.71 9.56 20.10
N ILE A 20 -12.70 9.57 19.22
CA ILE A 20 -11.85 8.41 18.95
C ILE A 20 -11.00 8.18 20.21
N THR A 21 -11.30 7.13 20.97
CA THR A 21 -10.41 6.64 22.04
C THR A 21 -9.19 6.02 21.38
N VAL A 22 -8.06 6.73 21.44
CA VAL A 22 -6.78 6.23 20.96
C VAL A 22 -6.15 5.41 22.09
N GLU A 23 -6.23 4.09 21.98
CA GLU A 23 -5.44 3.19 22.83
C GLU A 23 -3.94 3.42 22.56
N PRO A 24 -3.07 3.52 23.58
CA PRO A 24 -1.66 3.79 23.38
C PRO A 24 -0.98 2.60 22.70
N ALA A 25 -0.64 2.78 21.43
CA ALA A 25 0.15 1.86 20.63
C ALA A 25 1.53 1.58 21.28
N PRO A 26 2.08 0.36 21.16
CA PRO A 26 3.30 -0.04 21.84
C PRO A 26 4.49 0.80 21.38
N LEU A 27 5.36 1.13 22.33
CA LEU A 27 6.62 1.87 22.16
C LEU A 27 7.46 1.25 21.05
N VAL A 28 7.51 1.92 19.90
CA VAL A 28 8.34 1.52 18.77
C VAL A 28 9.77 1.98 19.07
N GLU A 29 10.68 1.01 19.19
CA GLU A 29 12.12 1.22 19.33
C GLU A 29 12.66 2.22 18.28
N PRO A 30 13.74 2.98 18.59
CA PRO A 30 14.29 3.96 17.66
C PRO A 30 14.74 3.26 16.37
N LYS A 31 13.90 3.36 15.34
CA LYS A 31 14.21 2.89 14.00
C LYS A 31 15.48 3.61 13.56
N LYS A 32 16.59 2.86 13.46
CA LYS A 32 17.83 3.35 12.85
C LYS A 32 17.47 4.10 11.58
N THR A 33 17.97 5.32 11.45
CA THR A 33 17.72 6.15 10.27
C THR A 33 18.13 5.32 9.03
N PRO A 34 17.21 5.06 8.09
CA PRO A 34 17.54 4.25 6.94
C PRO A 34 18.63 4.98 6.16
N SER A 35 19.77 4.32 5.95
CA SER A 35 20.81 4.91 5.12
C SER A 35 20.24 5.13 3.71
N ASN A 36 20.44 6.32 3.13
CA ASN A 36 20.03 6.64 1.76
C ASN A 36 20.91 5.92 0.72
N ARG A 37 20.99 4.60 0.80
CA ARG A 37 21.84 3.76 -0.04
C ARG A 37 21.09 2.53 -0.51
N CYS A 38 21.43 2.07 -1.71
CA CYS A 38 20.88 0.85 -2.27
C CYS A 38 21.19 -0.35 -1.38
N GLU A 39 20.19 -1.17 -1.09
CA GLU A 39 20.32 -2.36 -0.25
C GLU A 39 20.81 -3.61 -1.00
N CYS A 40 21.08 -3.49 -2.30
CA CYS A 40 21.68 -4.58 -3.07
C CYS A 40 23.13 -4.81 -2.65
N SER A 41 23.50 -6.06 -2.41
CA SER A 41 24.88 -6.46 -2.11
C SER A 41 25.83 -5.98 -3.21
N GLY A 42 26.88 -5.25 -2.83
CA GLY A 42 27.85 -4.70 -3.78
C GLY A 42 27.47 -3.36 -4.41
N CYS A 43 26.22 -2.87 -4.23
CA CYS A 43 25.84 -1.54 -4.69
C CYS A 43 26.07 -0.49 -3.62
N LYS A 44 26.80 0.57 -3.97
CA LYS A 44 27.08 1.72 -3.09
C LYS A 44 26.39 3.01 -3.56
N ALA A 45 25.46 2.88 -4.50
CA ALA A 45 24.71 4.00 -5.06
C ALA A 45 23.90 4.70 -3.98
N LYS A 46 23.97 6.04 -3.96
CA LYS A 46 23.11 6.87 -3.12
C LYS A 46 21.71 6.91 -3.72
N LEU A 47 20.74 6.88 -2.84
CA LEU A 47 19.32 6.96 -3.12
C LEU A 47 18.86 8.44 -3.00
N ASN A 48 18.01 8.88 -3.93
CA ASN A 48 17.44 10.21 -4.01
C ASN A 48 16.01 10.22 -3.42
N LEU A 49 15.36 11.37 -3.21
CA LEU A 49 13.99 11.35 -2.66
C LEU A 49 12.96 10.52 -3.48
N ALA A 50 13.24 10.27 -4.77
CA ALA A 50 12.36 9.55 -5.69
C ALA A 50 12.59 8.02 -5.76
N ASP A 51 13.33 7.41 -4.84
CA ASP A 51 13.56 5.96 -4.92
C ASP A 51 12.28 5.18 -4.74
N ILE A 52 12.12 4.15 -5.58
CA ILE A 52 11.03 3.20 -5.48
C ILE A 52 11.42 2.13 -4.47
N THR A 53 10.56 1.92 -3.48
CA THR A 53 10.63 0.78 -2.58
C THR A 53 10.12 -0.47 -3.32
N CYS A 54 10.91 -1.54 -3.31
CA CYS A 54 10.47 -2.82 -3.83
C CYS A 54 9.41 -3.44 -2.90
N LYS A 55 8.59 -4.36 -3.41
CA LYS A 55 7.57 -5.06 -2.61
C LYS A 55 8.16 -5.95 -1.51
N CYS A 56 9.44 -6.34 -1.63
CA CYS A 56 10.17 -7.00 -0.54
C CYS A 56 10.51 -6.06 0.64
N GLY A 57 10.22 -4.76 0.56
CA GLY A 57 10.46 -3.78 1.62
C GLY A 57 11.80 -3.06 1.52
N ALA A 58 12.69 -3.49 0.63
CA ALA A 58 13.99 -2.87 0.41
C ALA A 58 13.96 -1.75 -0.65
N ARG A 59 14.86 -0.76 -0.53
CA ARG A 59 15.06 0.37 -1.43
C ARG A 59 16.28 0.15 -2.32
N TYR A 60 16.06 0.35 -3.61
CA TYR A 60 17.07 0.09 -4.64
C TYR A 60 17.30 1.31 -5.52
N CYS A 61 18.49 1.41 -6.09
CA CYS A 61 18.79 2.43 -7.10
C CYS A 61 18.15 2.07 -8.44
N SER A 62 18.14 2.99 -9.40
CA SER A 62 17.51 2.79 -10.71
C SER A 62 17.98 1.54 -11.45
N LYS A 63 19.22 1.08 -11.19
CA LYS A 63 19.80 -0.13 -11.81
C LYS A 63 19.34 -1.44 -11.18
N HIS A 64 18.91 -1.44 -9.91
CA HIS A 64 18.47 -2.65 -9.19
C HIS A 64 16.97 -2.61 -8.88
N ARG A 65 16.22 -1.80 -9.63
CA ARG A 65 14.77 -1.60 -9.42
C ARG A 65 13.98 -2.86 -9.72
N TYR A 66 14.41 -3.66 -10.69
CA TYR A 66 13.71 -4.85 -11.12
C TYR A 66 14.07 -6.05 -10.23
N PRO A 67 13.13 -7.00 -10.02
CA PRO A 67 13.33 -8.15 -9.14
C PRO A 67 14.47 -9.08 -9.60
N GLU A 68 14.81 -9.02 -10.88
CA GLU A 68 15.85 -9.83 -11.53
C GLU A 68 17.25 -9.40 -11.08
N ASP A 69 17.44 -8.10 -10.84
CA ASP A 69 18.73 -7.50 -10.48
C ASP A 69 19.12 -7.73 -9.00
N HIS A 70 18.13 -7.88 -8.11
CA HIS A 70 18.38 -8.02 -6.67
C HIS A 70 17.92 -9.37 -6.08
N LYS A 71 17.54 -10.34 -6.94
CA LYS A 71 17.02 -11.65 -6.52
C LYS A 71 15.89 -11.51 -5.50
N CYS A 72 14.84 -10.79 -5.88
CA CYS A 72 13.71 -10.53 -5.01
C CYS A 72 13.10 -11.84 -4.47
N THR A 73 12.93 -11.95 -3.15
CA THR A 73 12.31 -13.11 -2.49
C THR A 73 10.78 -12.98 -2.38
N PHE A 74 10.18 -11.96 -2.99
CA PHE A 74 8.75 -11.71 -2.90
C PHE A 74 7.97 -12.53 -3.94
N ASP A 75 6.96 -13.28 -3.50
CA ASP A 75 6.12 -14.13 -4.36
C ASP A 75 5.05 -13.33 -5.13
N TYR A 76 5.46 -12.69 -6.23
CA TYR A 76 4.54 -11.95 -7.11
C TYR A 76 3.40 -12.81 -7.65
N LYS A 77 3.68 -14.09 -7.95
CA LYS A 77 2.68 -15.01 -8.54
C LYS A 77 1.51 -15.26 -7.59
N ALA A 78 1.78 -15.56 -6.33
CA ALA A 78 0.74 -15.85 -5.35
C ALA A 78 -0.15 -14.62 -5.11
N VAL A 79 0.46 -13.44 -4.97
CA VAL A 79 -0.28 -12.19 -4.78
C VAL A 79 -1.12 -11.85 -6.01
N SER A 80 -0.55 -11.95 -7.20
CA SER A 80 -1.29 -11.70 -8.44
C SER A 80 -2.45 -12.68 -8.63
N GLN A 81 -2.26 -13.96 -8.31
CA GLN A 81 -3.34 -14.95 -8.36
C GLN A 81 -4.47 -14.62 -7.39
N ALA A 82 -4.14 -14.30 -6.13
CA ALA A 82 -5.15 -13.92 -5.14
C ALA A 82 -5.99 -12.71 -5.61
N LEU A 83 -5.32 -11.69 -6.16
CA LEU A 83 -5.99 -10.51 -6.72
C LEU A 83 -6.89 -10.85 -7.92
N LEU A 84 -6.41 -11.70 -8.83
CA LEU A 84 -7.19 -12.16 -9.97
C LEU A 84 -8.41 -12.96 -9.53
N THR A 85 -8.25 -13.90 -8.60
CA THR A 85 -9.35 -14.70 -8.07
C THR A 85 -10.40 -13.84 -7.37
N ALA A 86 -9.98 -12.78 -6.68
CA ALA A 86 -10.91 -11.84 -6.05
C ALA A 86 -11.66 -10.96 -7.07
N ALA A 87 -11.03 -10.66 -8.21
CA ALA A 87 -11.62 -9.80 -9.25
C ALA A 87 -12.49 -10.56 -10.26
N MET A 88 -12.29 -11.87 -10.42
CA MET A 88 -13.02 -12.66 -11.42
C MET A 88 -14.45 -12.97 -10.96
N PRO A 89 -15.49 -12.60 -11.74
CA PRO A 89 -16.82 -13.13 -11.52
C PRO A 89 -16.83 -14.62 -11.87
N LYS A 90 -17.43 -15.45 -11.00
CA LYS A 90 -17.53 -16.89 -11.22
C LYS A 90 -18.52 -17.16 -12.36
N VAL A 91 -18.01 -17.52 -13.53
CA VAL A 91 -18.83 -17.86 -14.70
C VAL A 91 -19.14 -19.35 -14.66
N GLU A 92 -20.33 -19.72 -14.20
CA GLU A 92 -20.87 -21.08 -14.29
C GLU A 92 -22.05 -21.08 -15.26
N ALA A 93 -21.89 -21.69 -16.43
CA ALA A 93 -23.00 -21.92 -17.36
C ALA A 93 -23.70 -23.23 -17.01
N ALA A 94 -25.03 -23.21 -16.98
CA ALA A 94 -25.82 -24.43 -16.81
C ALA A 94 -25.55 -25.37 -18.00
N LYS A 95 -25.22 -26.63 -17.71
CA LYS A 95 -25.03 -27.67 -18.72
C LYS A 95 -26.37 -27.89 -19.43
N MET A 96 -26.47 -27.47 -20.69
CA MET A 96 -27.69 -27.62 -21.47
C MET A 96 -27.97 -29.10 -21.75
N GLU A 97 -29.18 -29.54 -21.45
CA GLU A 97 -29.63 -30.88 -21.82
C GLU A 97 -29.96 -30.92 -23.31
N ARG A 98 -29.55 -32.00 -23.97
CA ARG A 98 -29.83 -32.22 -25.39
C ARG A 98 -31.31 -32.58 -25.56
N ILE A 99 -32.00 -31.84 -26.44
CA ILE A 99 -33.36 -32.13 -26.92
C ILE A 99 -33.30 -33.26 -27.94
#